data_AF-A0A1E3U6P4-F1
#
_entry.id   AF-A0A1E3U6P4-F1
#
_cell.length_a   1.000
_cell.length_b   1.000
_cell.length_c   1.000
_cell.angle_alpha   90.00
_cell.angle_beta   90.00
_cell.angle_gamma   90.00
#
_symmetry.space_group_name_H-M   'P 1'
#
loop_
_entity.id
_entity.type
_entity.pdbx_description
1 polymer ?
#
loop_
_entity_poly.entity_id
_entity_poly.type
_entity_poly.pdbx_seq_one_letter_code
_entity_poly.pdbx_strand_id
1 'polypeptide(L)'
;MLIQLLEYLQSGKTYSVQELAELLHKDVGSIQVELEYLENQGYIRKVAYQADCNHNCNGCHGCDQPTPAAPDVNIWEVIKRTE
;
A
#
# COMPACT_ATOMS: atom_id res chain seq x y z
N MET A 1 -6.40 11.39 -19.39
CA MET A 1 -7.20 10.76 -18.31
C MET A 1 -6.50 9.51 -17.83
N LEU A 2 -5.41 9.75 -17.11
CA LEU A 2 -4.54 8.87 -16.36
C LEU A 2 -3.95 9.95 -15.42
N ILE A 3 -4.12 9.99 -14.10
CA ILE A 3 -4.35 8.90 -13.19
C ILE A 3 -4.88 9.49 -11.85
N GLN A 4 -6.21 9.51 -11.62
CA GLN A 4 -6.75 9.95 -10.32
C GLN A 4 -6.18 9.11 -9.16
N LEU A 5 -5.94 7.82 -9.40
CA LEU A 5 -5.27 6.92 -8.45
C LEU A 5 -3.85 7.42 -8.09
N LEU A 6 -3.09 7.93 -9.05
CA LEU A 6 -1.74 8.44 -8.80
C LEU A 6 -1.80 9.76 -8.04
N GLU A 7 -2.84 10.58 -8.22
CA GLU A 7 -3.03 11.79 -7.41
C GLU A 7 -3.23 11.43 -5.93
N TYR A 8 -4.04 10.41 -5.64
CA TYR A 8 -4.20 9.90 -4.28
C TYR A 8 -2.88 9.33 -3.73
N LEU A 9 -2.18 8.50 -4.50
CA LEU A 9 -0.88 7.95 -4.08
C LEU A 9 0.19 9.04 -3.91
N GLN A 10 0.14 10.13 -4.68
CA GLN A 10 1.04 11.29 -4.57
C GLN A 10 0.70 12.22 -3.41
N SER A 11 -0.50 12.13 -2.82
CA SER A 11 -0.88 12.92 -1.64
C SER A 11 -0.01 12.63 -0.41
N GLY A 12 0.85 11.60 -0.44
CA GLY A 12 1.67 11.17 0.69
C GLY A 12 0.88 10.47 1.79
N LYS A 13 -0.40 10.15 1.51
CA LYS A 13 -1.27 9.37 2.38
C LYS A 13 -1.25 7.91 1.95
N THR A 14 -1.28 7.01 2.92
CA THR A 14 -1.46 5.57 2.67
C THR A 14 -2.95 5.27 2.54
N TYR A 15 -3.33 4.63 1.44
CA TYR A 15 -4.70 4.20 1.19
C TYR A 15 -4.74 2.70 0.99
N SER A 16 -5.76 2.06 1.54
CA SER A 16 -6.04 0.65 1.25
C SER A 16 -6.68 0.49 -0.13
N VAL A 17 -6.57 -0.69 -0.74
CA VAL A 17 -7.23 -0.98 -2.03
C VAL A 17 -8.74 -0.78 -1.95
N GLN A 18 -9.37 -1.16 -0.83
CA GLN A 18 -10.79 -0.88 -0.59
C GLN A 18 -11.09 0.62 -0.55
N GLU A 19 -10.29 1.41 0.18
CA GLU A 19 -10.52 2.86 0.27
C GLU A 19 -10.37 3.54 -1.11
N LEU A 20 -9.38 3.13 -1.90
CA LEU A 20 -9.20 3.62 -3.27
C LEU A 20 -10.40 3.28 -4.16
N ALA A 21 -10.94 2.06 -4.00
CA ALA A 21 -12.15 1.62 -4.71
C ALA A 21 -13.36 2.48 -4.34
N GLU A 22 -13.55 2.77 -3.04
CA GLU A 22 -14.62 3.65 -2.56
C GLU A 22 -14.46 5.09 -3.02
N LEU A 23 -13.25 5.67 -2.90
CA LEU A 23 -12.94 7.05 -3.29
C LEU A 23 -13.07 7.29 -4.80
N LEU A 24 -12.69 6.30 -5.61
CA LEU A 24 -12.78 6.36 -7.06
C LEU A 24 -14.11 5.83 -7.61
N HIS A 25 -15.00 5.34 -6.74
CA HIS A 25 -16.24 4.65 -7.11
C HIS A 25 -16.00 3.53 -8.14
N LYS A 26 -14.96 2.73 -7.91
CA LYS A 26 -14.52 1.62 -8.77
C LYS A 26 -14.59 0.31 -8.00
N ASP A 27 -14.52 -0.80 -8.74
CA ASP A 27 -14.39 -2.12 -8.13
C ASP A 27 -12.94 -2.37 -7.66
N VAL A 28 -12.79 -3.11 -6.57
CA VAL A 28 -11.49 -3.52 -6.00
C VAL A 28 -10.61 -4.19 -7.07
N GLY A 29 -11.19 -5.04 -7.93
CA GLY A 29 -10.47 -5.68 -9.02
C GLY A 29 -9.96 -4.69 -10.06
N SER A 30 -10.71 -3.63 -10.35
CA SER A 30 -10.26 -2.57 -11.25
C SER A 30 -9.09 -1.78 -10.67
N ILE A 31 -9.13 -1.48 -9.36
CA ILE A 31 -8.02 -0.81 -8.67
C ILE A 31 -6.76 -1.67 -8.68
N GLN A 32 -6.88 -2.99 -8.47
CA GLN A 32 -5.73 -3.90 -8.52
C GLN A 32 -5.08 -3.91 -9.90
N VAL A 33 -5.87 -3.99 -10.97
CA VAL A 33 -5.36 -3.94 -12.35
C VAL A 33 -4.67 -2.61 -12.64
N GLU A 34 -5.23 -1.49 -12.18
CA GLU A 34 -4.60 -0.17 -12.33
C GLU A 34 -3.28 -0.05 -11.54
N LEU A 35 -3.24 -0.57 -10.30
CA LEU A 35 -2.01 -0.61 -9.50
C LEU A 35 -0.92 -1.45 -10.19
N GLU A 36 -1.28 -2.65 -10.68
CA GLU A 36 -0.35 -3.51 -11.42
C GLU A 36 0.15 -2.86 -12.71
N TYR A 37 -0.72 -2.16 -13.43
CA TYR A 37 -0.33 -1.39 -14.61
C TYR A 37 0.67 -0.28 -14.26
N LEU A 38 0.40 0.50 -13.22
CA LEU A 38 1.30 1.57 -12.77
C LEU A 38 2.64 1.04 -12.26
N GLU A 39 2.63 -0.11 -11.58
CA GLU A 39 3.84 -0.79 -11.13
C GLU A 39 4.68 -1.26 -12.32
N ASN A 40 4.06 -1.92 -13.31
CA ASN A 40 4.75 -2.37 -14.53
C ASN A 40 5.33 -1.20 -15.35
N GLN A 41 4.70 -0.04 -15.31
CA GLN A 41 5.20 1.20 -15.94
C GLN A 41 6.29 1.90 -15.10
N GLY A 42 6.53 1.45 -13.88
CA GLY A 42 7.48 2.03 -12.95
C GLY A 42 7.04 3.37 -12.35
N TYR A 43 5.74 3.65 -12.32
CA TYR A 43 5.19 4.81 -11.60
C TYR A 43 5.14 4.57 -10.10
N ILE A 44 4.86 3.33 -9.68
CA ILE A 44 4.75 2.94 -8.28
C ILE A 44 5.56 1.65 -8.03
N ARG A 45 5.87 1.35 -6.77
CA ARG A 45 6.30 0.00 -6.37
C ARG A 45 5.57 -0.47 -5.13
N LYS A 46 5.35 -1.78 -5.06
CA LYS A 46 4.99 -2.48 -3.84
C LYS A 46 6.13 -2.45 -2.82
N VAL A 47 5.80 -2.05 -1.60
CA VAL A 47 6.66 -2.04 -0.42
C VAL A 47 6.00 -2.98 0.58
N ALA A 48 6.61 -4.15 0.76
CA ALA A 48 6.22 -5.03 1.84
C ALA A 48 6.65 -4.37 3.15
N TYR A 49 5.68 -3.89 3.93
CA TYR A 49 5.97 -3.44 5.28
C TYR A 49 6.11 -4.68 6.16
N GLN A 50 7.34 -5.17 6.29
CA GLN A 50 7.66 -6.04 7.41
C GLN A 50 7.69 -5.15 8.64
N ALA A 51 6.72 -5.34 9.53
CA ALA A 51 6.84 -4.85 10.89
C ALA A 51 7.98 -5.63 11.56
N ASP A 52 9.21 -5.18 11.32
CA ASP A 52 10.38 -5.60 12.07
C ASP A 52 10.18 -5.13 13.51
N CYS A 53 9.44 -5.89 14.30
CA CYS A 53 9.46 -5.85 15.76
C CYS A 53 10.83 -6.36 16.22
N ASN A 54 11.89 -5.63 15.87
CA ASN A 54 13.25 -6.05 16.12
C ASN A 54 13.59 -5.79 17.61
N HIS A 55 13.28 -6.78 18.44
CA HIS A 55 13.91 -7.19 19.70
C HIS A 55 14.21 -6.17 20.82
N ASN A 56 13.82 -4.89 20.78
CA ASN A 56 14.14 -3.93 21.85
C ASN A 56 12.93 -3.21 22.46
N CYS A 57 11.72 -3.72 22.27
CA CYS A 57 10.53 -3.21 22.94
C CYS A 57 10.45 -3.74 24.39
N ASN A 58 11.11 -3.06 25.33
CA ASN A 58 11.12 -3.37 26.78
C ASN A 58 9.74 -3.22 27.50
N GLY A 59 8.63 -3.26 26.75
CA GLY A 59 7.27 -3.13 27.29
C GLY A 59 6.17 -3.75 26.44
N CYS A 60 6.49 -4.46 25.35
CA CYS A 60 5.49 -5.14 24.53
C CYS A 60 5.25 -6.55 25.08
N HIS A 61 4.26 -6.70 25.99
CA HIS A 61 3.77 -8.00 26.50
C HIS A 61 2.87 -8.76 25.48
N GLY A 62 3.00 -8.47 24.18
CA GLY A 62 2.13 -9.01 23.12
C GLY A 62 2.85 -9.88 22.08
N CYS A 63 4.15 -10.14 22.25
CA CYS A 63 4.96 -10.86 21.27
C CYS A 63 5.03 -12.39 21.45
N ASP A 64 4.32 -12.96 22.43
CA ASP A 64 4.27 -14.41 22.69
C ASP A 64 3.23 -15.16 21.85
N GLN A 65 2.36 -14.44 21.13
CA GLN A 65 1.64 -15.08 20.04
C GLN A 65 2.59 -15.16 18.84
N PRO A 66 2.64 -16.29 18.11
CA PRO A 66 2.95 -16.22 16.69
C PRO A 66 1.86 -15.32 16.10
N THR A 67 2.10 -14.01 16.11
CA THR A 67 1.27 -13.07 15.37
C THR A 67 1.30 -13.64 13.95
N PRO A 68 0.16 -14.05 13.37
CA PRO A 68 0.15 -14.37 11.96
C PRO A 68 0.84 -13.19 11.29
N ALA A 69 1.91 -13.45 10.54
CA ALA A 69 2.73 -12.44 9.89
C ALA A 69 1.79 -11.32 9.47
N ALA A 70 1.96 -10.13 10.09
CA ALA A 70 0.99 -9.04 10.02
C ALA A 70 0.42 -9.01 8.60
N PRO A 71 -0.91 -9.10 8.43
CA PRO A 71 -1.53 -9.53 7.18
C PRO A 71 -0.90 -8.73 6.06
N ASP A 72 -0.15 -9.39 5.16
CA ASP A 72 0.71 -8.82 4.12
C ASP A 72 0.16 -7.47 3.61
N VAL A 73 0.51 -6.38 4.31
CA VAL A 73 -0.06 -5.07 4.01
C VAL A 73 0.77 -4.58 2.86
N ASN A 74 0.18 -4.73 1.69
CA ASN A 74 0.76 -4.29 0.45
C ASN A 74 0.61 -2.78 0.37
N ILE A 75 1.70 -2.07 0.62
CA ILE A 75 1.78 -0.61 0.51
C ILE A 75 2.39 -0.28 -0.84
N TRP A 76 1.89 0.74 -1.53
CA TRP A 76 2.49 1.22 -2.77
C TRP A 76 3.07 2.62 -2.57
N GLU A 77 4.32 2.81 -2.99
CA GLU A 77 4.99 4.12 -3.01
C GLU A 77 5.12 4.63 -4.45
N VAL A 78 4.93 5.94 -4.65
CA VAL A 78 5.11 6.61 -5.95
C VAL A 78 6.59 6.87 -6.22
N ILE A 79 7.09 6.32 -7.32
CA ILE A 79 8.47 6.47 -7.78
C ILE A 79 8.61 7.61 -8.79
N LYS A 80 7.75 7.65 -9.80
CA LYS A 80 7.77 8.70 -10.82
C LYS A 80 6.64 9.69 -10.58
N ARG A 81 7.02 10.95 -10.36
CA ARG A 81 6.06 12.06 -10.35
C ARG A 81 5.72 12.39 -11.80
N THR A 82 4.43 12.55 -12.08
CA THR A 82 3.97 13.08 -13.37
C THR A 82 4.21 14.58 -13.32
N GLU A 83 5.16 15.06 -14.10
CA GLU A 83 5.51 16.48 -14.26
C GLU A 83 4.58 17.20 -15.24
#